data_AF-A0A9E6XUW0-F1
#
_entry.id   AF-A0A9E6XUW0-F1
#
_cell.length_a   1.000
_cell.length_b   1.000
_cell.length_c   1.000
_cell.angle_alpha   90.00
_cell.angle_beta   90.00
_cell.angle_gamma   90.00
#
_symmetry.space_group_name_H-M   'P 1'
#
loop_
_entity.id
_entity.type
_entity.pdbx_description
1 polymer ?
#
loop_
_entity_poly.entity_id
_entity_poly.type
_entity_poly.pdbx_seq_one_letter_code
_entity_poly.pdbx_strand_id
1 'polypeptide(L)'
;MSHNTPTPFPPDVTIRYATEDDAPALARLAVLDSQALPEGVLLVAQVGDELWAALSVTAEGAIADPFRRSADALALLDARARQLRRRPGTQPAFEPAAWLRAAVAA
;
A
#
# COMPACT_ATOMS: atom_id res chain seq x y z
N MET A 1 37.27 -8.43 18.10
CA MET A 1 35.86 -7.97 18.05
C MET A 1 35.50 -7.71 16.59
N SER A 2 35.08 -8.75 15.87
CA SER A 2 34.53 -8.58 14.52
C SER A 2 33.07 -8.17 14.67
N HIS A 3 32.74 -6.92 14.32
CA HIS A 3 31.35 -6.57 14.06
C HIS A 3 30.98 -7.29 12.77
N ASN A 4 30.09 -8.28 12.85
CA ASN A 4 29.47 -8.86 11.66
C ASN A 4 28.50 -7.78 11.17
N THR A 5 28.96 -6.84 10.35
CA THR A 5 28.06 -5.86 9.72
C THR A 5 27.14 -6.67 8.81
N PRO A 6 25.84 -6.79 9.10
CA PRO A 6 24.94 -7.34 8.10
C PRO A 6 25.10 -6.45 6.87
N THR A 7 25.53 -7.04 5.75
CA THR A 7 25.43 -6.37 4.44
C THR A 7 24.01 -5.83 4.35
N PRO A 8 23.80 -4.52 4.16
CA PRO A 8 22.45 -3.98 4.05
C PRO A 8 21.82 -4.65 2.84
N PHE A 9 20.89 -5.57 3.09
CA PHE A 9 20.05 -6.11 2.04
C PHE A 9 19.22 -4.96 1.49
N PRO A 10 18.93 -4.95 0.17
CA PRO A 10 17.96 -4.00 -0.36
C PRO A 10 16.68 -4.09 0.48
N PRO A 11 16.05 -2.96 0.81
CA PRO A 11 14.93 -2.95 1.73
C PRO A 11 13.83 -3.90 1.24
N ASP A 12 13.43 -4.83 2.11
CA ASP A 12 12.39 -5.82 1.81
C ASP A 12 11.07 -5.13 1.44
N VAL A 13 10.43 -5.63 0.40
CA VAL A 13 9.09 -5.20 -0.02
C VAL A 13 8.06 -6.11 0.63
N THR A 14 7.23 -5.53 1.49
CA THR A 14 6.11 -6.21 2.15
C THR A 14 4.79 -5.77 1.53
N ILE A 15 3.99 -6.73 1.08
CA ILE A 15 2.64 -6.50 0.56
C ILE A 15 1.62 -6.93 1.61
N ARG A 16 0.81 -6.00 2.08
CA ARG A 16 -0.21 -6.26 3.10
C ARG A 16 -1.47 -5.46 2.85
N TYR A 17 -2.57 -5.81 3.52
CA TYR A 17 -3.75 -4.96 3.56
C TYR A 17 -3.45 -3.67 4.34
N ALA A 18 -4.01 -2.56 3.88
CA ALA A 18 -4.00 -1.30 4.62
C ALA A 18 -4.81 -1.44 5.91
N THR A 19 -4.34 -0.78 6.96
CA THR A 19 -5.02 -0.63 8.25
C THR A 19 -5.29 0.85 8.53
N GLU A 20 -6.06 1.14 9.57
CA GLU A 20 -6.36 2.53 9.99
C GLU A 20 -5.10 3.34 10.33
N ASP A 21 -4.04 2.68 10.80
CA ASP A 21 -2.76 3.31 11.13
C ASP A 21 -2.01 3.82 9.88
N ASP A 22 -2.32 3.26 8.70
CA ASP A 22 -1.73 3.67 7.42
C ASP A 22 -2.36 4.95 6.87
N ALA A 23 -3.46 5.44 7.44
CA ALA A 23 -4.19 6.60 6.97
C ALA A 23 -3.33 7.85 6.68
N PRO A 24 -2.47 8.31 7.60
CA PRO A 24 -1.61 9.46 7.33
C PRO A 24 -0.60 9.20 6.20
N ALA A 25 -0.07 7.99 6.09
CA ALA A 25 0.89 7.63 5.03
C ALA A 25 0.21 7.57 3.65
N LEU A 26 -1.01 7.01 3.60
CA LEU A 26 -1.85 6.95 2.40
C LEU A 26 -2.28 8.35 1.94
N ALA A 27 -2.70 9.22 2.86
CA ALA A 27 -3.04 10.61 2.53
C ALA A 27 -1.84 11.37 1.93
N ARG A 28 -0.63 11.15 2.46
CA ARG A 28 0.60 11.70 1.90
C ARG A 28 0.87 11.17 0.48
N LEU A 29 0.75 9.87 0.28
CA LEU A 29 0.90 9.26 -1.06
C LEU A 29 -0.08 9.84 -2.08
N ALA A 30 -1.35 10.02 -1.69
CA ALA A 30 -2.37 10.64 -2.54
C ALA A 30 -1.98 12.08 -2.95
N VAL A 31 -1.49 12.87 -1.99
CA VAL A 31 -0.98 14.23 -2.27
C VAL A 31 0.23 14.20 -3.20
N LEU A 32 1.20 13.31 -2.95
CA LEU A 32 2.41 13.17 -3.78
C LEU A 32 2.07 12.79 -5.22
N ASP A 33 1.17 11.84 -5.39
CA ASP A 33 0.71 11.35 -6.70
C ASP A 33 -0.31 12.30 -7.36
N SER A 34 -0.74 13.36 -6.67
CA SER A 34 -1.81 14.27 -7.10
C SER A 34 -3.11 13.54 -7.49
N GLN A 35 -3.40 12.43 -6.80
CA GLN A 35 -4.56 11.58 -7.03
C GLN A 35 -5.41 11.49 -5.76
N ALA A 36 -6.72 11.26 -5.94
CA ALA A 36 -7.59 10.96 -4.80
C ALA A 36 -7.25 9.59 -4.21
N LEU A 37 -7.49 9.44 -2.92
CA LEU A 37 -7.27 8.17 -2.24
C LEU A 37 -8.25 7.11 -2.79
N PRO A 38 -7.78 5.94 -3.27
CA PRO A 38 -8.67 4.97 -3.91
C PRO A 38 -9.66 4.41 -2.91
N GLU A 39 -10.90 4.18 -3.34
CA GLU A 39 -11.94 3.61 -2.48
C GLU A 39 -11.77 2.09 -2.28
N GLY A 40 -12.35 1.58 -1.18
CA GLY A 40 -12.44 0.15 -0.91
C GLY A 40 -11.18 -0.45 -0.26
N VAL A 41 -10.97 -1.76 -0.46
CA VAL A 41 -9.90 -2.51 0.21
C VAL A 41 -8.56 -2.24 -0.46
N LEU A 42 -7.68 -1.52 0.24
CA LEU A 42 -6.35 -1.21 -0.24
C LEU A 42 -5.34 -2.29 0.15
N LEU A 43 -4.52 -2.69 -0.81
CA LEU A 43 -3.22 -3.28 -0.55
C LEU A 43 -2.17 -2.19 -0.58
N VAL A 44 -1.20 -2.27 0.33
CA VAL A 44 -0.06 -1.37 0.39
C VAL A 44 1.23 -2.14 0.15
N ALA A 45 2.15 -1.51 -0.57
CA ALA A 45 3.52 -1.94 -0.70
C ALA A 45 4.37 -1.09 0.24
N GLN A 46 4.84 -1.74 1.30
CA GLN A 46 5.76 -1.16 2.27
C GLN A 46 7.18 -1.59 1.93
N VAL A 47 8.11 -0.64 1.91
CA VAL A 47 9.52 -0.91 1.66
C VAL A 47 10.30 -0.32 2.84
N GLY A 48 10.85 -1.20 3.69
CA GLY A 48 11.33 -0.80 5.01
C GLY A 48 10.18 -0.32 5.90
N ASP A 49 10.24 0.93 6.37
CA ASP A 49 9.24 1.53 7.26
C ASP A 49 8.23 2.43 6.53
N GLU A 50 8.31 2.50 5.20
CA GLU A 50 7.57 3.50 4.43
C GLU A 50 6.70 2.87 3.33
N LEU A 51 5.49 3.42 3.17
CA LEU A 51 4.59 3.02 2.09
C LEU A 51 5.01 3.70 0.79
N TRP A 52 5.23 2.90 -0.25
CA TRP A 52 5.63 3.40 -1.57
C TRP A 52 4.48 3.40 -2.56
N ALA A 53 3.49 2.53 -2.37
CA ALA A 53 2.34 2.43 -3.25
C ALA A 53 1.15 1.81 -2.52
N ALA A 54 -0.05 2.12 -3.00
CA ALA A 54 -1.28 1.48 -2.59
C ALA A 54 -2.18 1.23 -3.81
N LEU A 55 -2.92 0.13 -3.80
CA LEU A 55 -3.81 -0.27 -4.89
C LEU A 55 -5.10 -0.85 -4.33
N SER A 56 -6.24 -0.45 -4.91
CA SER A 56 -7.53 -1.00 -4.54
C SER A 56 -7.75 -2.39 -5.12
N VAL A 57 -8.08 -3.35 -4.24
CA VAL A 57 -8.45 -4.71 -4.60
C VAL A 57 -9.89 -4.76 -5.07
N THR A 58 -10.78 -3.95 -4.51
CA THR A 58 -12.23 -4.00 -4.79
C THR A 58 -12.69 -2.98 -5.82
N ALA A 59 -12.02 -1.82 -5.90
CA ALA A 59 -12.31 -0.78 -6.88
C ALA A 59 -11.15 -0.61 -7.87
N GLU A 60 -11.33 0.26 -8.85
CA GLU A 60 -10.23 0.76 -9.67
C GLU A 60 -9.56 1.94 -8.98
N GLY A 61 -8.24 1.96 -9.01
CA GLY A 61 -7.44 3.05 -8.46
C GLY A 61 -6.18 2.54 -7.77
N ALA A 62 -5.09 3.28 -7.99
CA ALA A 62 -3.82 3.08 -7.33
C ALA A 62 -3.16 4.44 -7.14
N ILE A 63 -2.39 4.54 -6.07
CA ILE A 63 -1.55 5.69 -5.78
C ILE A 63 -0.14 5.20 -5.53
N ALA A 64 0.85 5.96 -5.96
CA ALA A 64 2.25 5.61 -5.75
C ALA A 64 3.09 6.84 -5.47
N ASP A 65 4.21 6.68 -4.80
CA ASP A 65 5.19 7.74 -4.64
C ASP A 65 5.92 7.93 -6.00
N PRO A 66 5.70 9.05 -6.71
CA PRO A 66 6.30 9.29 -8.01
C PRO A 66 7.79 9.63 -7.92
N PHE A 67 8.28 9.98 -6.73
CA PHE A 67 9.68 10.29 -6.46
C PHE A 67 10.52 9.04 -6.20
N ARG A 68 9.88 7.86 -6.15
CA ARG A 68 10.53 6.56 -5.97
C ARG A 68 10.32 5.69 -7.20
N ARG A 69 11.13 4.64 -7.34
CA ARG A 69 10.90 3.57 -8.35
C ARG A 69 9.76 2.64 -7.90
N SER A 70 8.59 3.23 -7.67
CA SER A 70 7.39 2.56 -7.17
C SER A 70 6.66 1.75 -8.25
N ALA A 71 7.11 1.79 -9.51
CA ALA A 71 6.56 1.01 -10.62
C ALA A 71 6.64 -0.51 -10.37
N ASP A 72 7.76 -1.00 -9.85
CA ASP A 72 7.91 -2.42 -9.48
C ASP A 72 6.98 -2.80 -8.32
N ALA A 73 6.80 -1.90 -7.36
CA ALA A 73 5.88 -2.08 -6.24
C ALA A 73 4.41 -2.14 -6.70
N LEU A 74 4.01 -1.27 -7.64
CA LEU A 74 2.68 -1.30 -8.26
C LEU A 74 2.44 -2.60 -9.04
N ALA A 75 3.44 -3.08 -9.80
CA ALA A 75 3.32 -4.34 -10.53
C ALA A 75 3.11 -5.53 -9.59
N LEU A 76 3.80 -5.54 -8.45
CA LEU A 76 3.60 -6.54 -7.39
C LEU A 76 2.20 -6.44 -6.75
N LEU A 77 1.71 -5.22 -6.50
CA LEU A 77 0.37 -4.99 -5.98
C LEU A 77 -0.73 -5.45 -6.96
N ASP A 78 -0.59 -5.15 -8.25
CA ASP A 78 -1.52 -5.61 -9.28
C ASP A 78 -1.57 -7.15 -9.35
N ALA A 79 -0.39 -7.79 -9.39
CA ALA A 79 -0.30 -9.24 -9.39
C ALA A 79 -1.00 -9.84 -8.16
N ARG A 80 -0.80 -9.25 -6.98
CA ARG A 80 -1.44 -9.69 -5.74
C ARG A 80 -2.95 -9.46 -5.73
N ALA A 81 -3.42 -8.29 -6.15
CA ALA A 81 -4.84 -7.99 -6.23
C ALA A 81 -5.57 -8.94 -7.20
N ARG A 82 -4.96 -9.27 -8.34
CA ARG A 82 -5.50 -10.26 -9.29
C ARG A 82 -5.59 -11.65 -8.69
N GLN A 83 -4.62 -12.08 -7.88
CA GLN A 83 -4.68 -13.36 -7.16
C GLN A 83 -5.84 -13.39 -6.16
N LEU A 84 -6.06 -12.30 -5.42
CA LEU A 84 -7.13 -12.18 -4.43
C LEU A 84 -8.51 -12.14 -5.09
N ARG A 85 -8.67 -11.38 -6.18
CA ARG A 85 -9.92 -11.33 -6.98
C ARG A 85 -10.33 -12.71 -7.51
N ARG A 86 -9.37 -13.57 -7.83
CA ARG A 86 -9.61 -14.96 -8.29
C ARG A 86 -9.99 -15.93 -7.18
N ARG A 87 -9.76 -15.59 -5.91
CA ARG A 87 -10.09 -16.42 -4.74
C ARG A 87 -11.12 -15.68 -3.85
N PRO A 88 -12.41 -15.71 -4.19
CA PRO A 88 -13.44 -14.92 -3.51
C PRO A 88 -13.76 -15.33 -2.05
N GLY A 89 -12.93 -16.15 -1.39
CA GLY A 89 -13.21 -16.70 -0.04
C GLY A 89 -12.38 -16.11 1.12
N THR A 90 -11.54 -15.11 0.89
CA THR A 90 -10.70 -14.50 1.95
C THR A 90 -10.71 -12.98 1.86
N GLN A 91 -11.91 -12.38 1.87
CA GLN A 91 -12.02 -10.95 2.10
C GLN A 91 -11.83 -10.69 3.61
N PRO A 92 -10.94 -9.76 4.00
CA PRO A 92 -10.87 -9.31 5.38
C PRO A 92 -12.20 -8.62 5.75
N ALA A 93 -12.77 -8.96 6.91
CA ALA A 93 -14.06 -8.47 7.39
C ALA A 93 -14.04 -6.99 7.86
N PHE A 94 -12.96 -6.27 7.57
CA PHE A 94 -12.86 -4.85 7.85
C PHE A 94 -13.29 -4.10 6.59
N GLU A 95 -14.15 -3.10 6.73
CA GLU A 95 -14.64 -2.23 5.65
C GLU A 95 -13.76 -0.96 5.59
N PRO A 96 -12.62 -0.98 4.88
CA PRO A 96 -11.63 0.09 4.95
C PRO A 96 -12.09 1.45 4.42
N ALA A 97 -13.20 1.48 3.68
CA ALA A 97 -13.76 2.72 3.16
C ALA A 97 -14.26 3.67 4.26
N ALA A 98 -14.65 3.15 5.43
CA ALA A 98 -15.26 3.97 6.49
C ALA A 98 -14.26 4.90 7.18
N TRP A 99 -13.03 4.44 7.43
CA TRP A 99 -12.01 5.24 8.12
C TRP A 99 -11.24 6.17 7.16
N LEU A 100 -11.13 5.80 5.87
CA LEU A 100 -10.48 6.64 4.85
C LEU A 100 -11.14 8.03 4.75
N ARG A 101 -12.47 8.10 4.85
CA ARG A 101 -13.23 9.36 4.79
C ARG A 101 -13.04 10.22 6.03
N ALA A 102 -12.77 9.62 7.18
CA ALA A 102 -12.51 10.36 8.41
C ALA A 102 -11.10 10.97 8.45
N ALA A 103 -10.12 10.31 7.84
CA ALA A 103 -8.71 10.69 7.95
C ALA A 103 -8.25 11.84 7.02
N VAL A 104 -8.96 12.08 5.89
CA VAL A 104 -8.63 13.18 4.95
C VAL A 104 -9.28 14.52 5.36
N ALA A 105 -10.16 14.51 6.37
CA ALA A 105 -10.95 15.67 6.80
C ALA A 105 -10.43 16.38 8.07
N ALA A 106 -9.21 16.07 8.54
CA ALA A 106 -8.58 16.67 9.72
C ALA A 106 -7.33 17.48 9.35
#